data_AF-T1GAE6-F1
#
_entry.id   AF-T1GAE6-F1
#
_cell.length_a   1.000
_cell.length_b   1.000
_cell.length_c   1.000
_cell.angle_alpha   90.00
_cell.angle_beta   90.00
_cell.angle_gamma   90.00
#
_symmetry.space_group_name_H-M   'P 1'
#
loop_
_entity.id
_entity.type
_entity.pdbx_description
1 polymer ?
#
loop_
_entity_poly.entity_id
_entity_poly.type
_entity_poly.pdbx_seq_one_letter_code
_entity_poly.pdbx_strand_id
1 'polypeptide(L)'
;MYSPKKKLNAPGNFQFPFTPYKIQSDLMKELYQILENKEIGIFESPTGTGKSLTLTCSPITWFLDHKSLVNSELDSEIEKLAREIAKSETETGKSVDWITEQFADIQKKKSLVELKRIQAALNEHEEKIKELKESYNNLGGVPGLQATGISFQIEEELDEFDVLNDFEEDSASKTEEIDDEMKPKMVKLFFASRTHSQLSQVINEIKKSPFGKDIRCTTLASRQNLCINPNVSVHGWTK
;
A
#
# COMPACT_ATOMS: atom_id res chain seq x y z
N MET A 1 0.76 -10.46 -4.30
CA MET A 1 0.07 -9.79 -3.17
C MET A 1 -0.16 -10.82 -2.09
N TYR A 2 0.39 -10.64 -0.89
CA TYR A 2 0.10 -11.52 0.23
C TYR A 2 -1.35 -11.31 0.69
N SER A 3 -2.09 -12.39 0.91
CA SER A 3 -3.44 -12.32 1.47
C SER A 3 -3.38 -12.91 2.89
N PRO A 4 -3.67 -12.11 3.92
CA PRO A 4 -3.73 -12.60 5.30
C PRO A 4 -4.67 -13.78 5.47
N LYS A 5 -4.35 -14.66 6.42
CA LYS A 5 -5.16 -15.83 6.81
C LYS A 5 -6.18 -15.44 7.89
N LYS A 6 -5.81 -14.58 8.84
CA LYS A 6 -6.76 -14.07 9.83
C LYS A 6 -7.69 -13.06 9.18
N LYS A 7 -8.94 -13.07 9.64
CA LYS A 7 -9.92 -12.06 9.28
C LYS A 7 -9.89 -10.89 10.25
N LEU A 8 -10.02 -9.68 9.73
CA LEU A 8 -10.25 -8.49 10.54
C LEU A 8 -11.73 -8.36 10.91
N ASN A 9 -11.98 -7.84 12.09
CA ASN A 9 -13.33 -7.47 12.53
C ASN A 9 -13.43 -5.95 12.60
N ALA A 10 -14.57 -5.41 12.19
CA ALA A 10 -14.80 -3.98 12.26
C ALA A 10 -14.61 -3.47 13.69
N PRO A 11 -13.78 -2.42 13.91
CA PRO A 11 -13.52 -1.93 15.24
C PRO A 11 -14.77 -1.29 15.85
N GLY A 12 -14.85 -1.31 17.19
CA GLY A 12 -15.92 -0.63 17.92
C GLY A 12 -15.88 0.89 17.79
N ASN A 13 -14.69 1.44 17.54
CA ASN A 13 -14.45 2.87 17.36
C ASN A 13 -13.57 3.11 16.14
N PHE A 14 -14.00 4.02 15.27
CA PHE A 14 -13.22 4.50 14.14
C PHE A 14 -12.54 5.81 14.52
N GLN A 15 -11.35 6.10 13.99
CA GLN A 15 -10.73 7.40 14.19
C GLN A 15 -11.50 8.45 13.37
N PHE A 16 -12.58 8.95 13.98
CA PHE A 16 -13.47 9.96 13.42
C PHE A 16 -13.16 11.31 14.10
N PRO A 17 -13.08 12.43 13.37
CA PRO A 17 -12.78 13.75 13.95
C PRO A 17 -13.74 14.23 15.04
N PHE A 18 -14.94 13.67 15.11
CA PHE A 18 -15.98 13.99 16.07
C PHE A 18 -16.62 12.71 16.59
N THR A 19 -17.57 12.79 17.53
CA THR A 19 -18.40 11.63 17.87
C THR A 19 -19.33 11.31 16.71
N PRO A 20 -19.21 10.15 16.05
CA PRO A 20 -20.03 9.82 14.89
C PRO A 20 -21.49 9.59 15.30
N TYR A 21 -22.43 10.06 14.46
CA TYR A 21 -23.83 9.70 14.59
C TYR A 21 -24.02 8.20 14.35
N LYS A 22 -25.10 7.63 14.91
CA LYS A 22 -25.40 6.20 14.74
C LYS A 22 -25.35 5.75 13.27
N ILE A 23 -25.98 6.50 12.38
CA ILE A 23 -25.99 6.20 10.93
C ILE A 23 -24.59 6.19 10.31
N GLN A 24 -23.68 7.06 10.77
CA GLN A 24 -22.30 7.10 10.31
C GLN A 24 -21.53 5.88 10.83
N SER A 25 -21.71 5.54 12.11
CA SER A 25 -21.09 4.36 12.74
C SER A 25 -21.53 3.06 12.08
N ASP A 26 -22.82 2.91 11.80
CA ASP A 26 -23.38 1.74 11.14
C ASP A 26 -22.82 1.61 9.73
N LEU A 27 -22.83 2.70 8.95
CA LEU A 27 -22.25 2.73 7.60
C LEU A 27 -20.74 2.44 7.61
N MET A 28 -19.98 2.95 8.58
CA MET A 28 -18.54 2.68 8.72
C MET A 28 -18.25 1.20 8.98
N LYS A 29 -19.06 0.53 9.82
CA LYS A 29 -18.91 -0.90 10.11
C LYS A 29 -19.19 -1.76 8.89
N GLU A 30 -20.28 -1.48 8.18
CA GLU A 30 -20.64 -2.19 6.95
C GLU A 30 -19.57 -2.01 5.86
N LEU A 31 -19.07 -0.79 5.66
CA LEU A 31 -17.99 -0.52 4.72
C LEU A 31 -16.72 -1.32 5.04
N TYR A 32 -16.34 -1.39 6.32
CA TYR A 32 -15.16 -2.14 6.76
C TYR A 32 -15.32 -3.63 6.45
N GLN A 33 -16.48 -4.21 6.75
CA GLN A 33 -16.74 -5.63 6.53
C GLN A 33 -16.76 -5.99 5.04
N ILE A 34 -17.35 -5.15 4.19
CA ILE A 34 -17.36 -5.36 2.74
C ILE A 34 -15.93 -5.35 2.18
N LEU A 35 -15.07 -4.43 2.64
CA LEU A 35 -13.67 -4.39 2.23
C LEU A 35 -12.92 -5.65 2.65
N GLU A 36 -13.12 -6.11 3.89
CA GLU A 36 -12.51 -7.32 4.40
C GLU A 36 -12.97 -8.57 3.64
N ASN A 37 -14.26 -8.65 3.30
CA ASN A 37 -14.82 -9.75 2.54
C ASN A 37 -14.50 -9.70 1.03
N LYS A 38 -13.91 -8.60 0.55
CA LYS A 38 -13.61 -8.35 -0.87
C LYS A 38 -14.88 -8.32 -1.74
N GLU A 39 -15.95 -7.72 -1.20
CA GLU A 39 -17.27 -7.66 -1.82
C GLU A 39 -17.57 -6.28 -2.43
N ILE A 40 -18.68 -6.18 -3.18
CA ILE A 40 -19.20 -4.91 -3.71
C ILE A 40 -20.37 -4.45 -2.84
N GLY A 41 -20.26 -3.24 -2.30
CA GLY A 41 -21.31 -2.61 -1.50
C GLY A 41 -21.99 -1.45 -2.24
N ILE A 42 -23.33 -1.40 -2.18
CA ILE A 42 -24.12 -0.28 -2.68
C ILE A 42 -24.78 0.40 -1.49
N PHE A 43 -24.45 1.68 -1.26
CA PHE A 43 -24.84 2.41 -0.05
C PHE A 43 -25.55 3.72 -0.35
N GLU A 44 -26.77 3.85 0.17
CA GLU A 44 -27.49 5.11 0.25
C GLU A 44 -27.22 5.82 1.59
N SER A 45 -27.02 7.13 1.56
CA SER A 45 -27.02 7.96 2.77
C SER A 45 -27.63 9.31 2.44
N PRO A 46 -28.49 9.87 3.32
CA PRO A 46 -29.06 11.19 3.12
C PRO A 46 -27.99 12.28 2.95
N THR A 47 -28.31 13.37 2.26
CA THR A 47 -27.40 14.51 2.13
C THR A 47 -27.18 15.18 3.49
N GLY A 48 -25.95 15.67 3.74
CA GLY A 48 -25.62 16.40 4.98
C GLY A 48 -25.21 15.53 6.17
N THR A 49 -25.15 14.20 6.00
CA THR A 49 -24.75 13.25 7.07
C THR A 49 -23.25 12.99 7.13
N GLY A 50 -22.42 13.81 6.49
CA GLY A 50 -20.96 13.61 6.48
C GLY A 50 -20.50 12.38 5.69
N LYS A 51 -21.20 12.01 4.59
CA LYS A 51 -20.90 10.83 3.75
C LYS A 51 -19.43 10.76 3.31
N SER A 52 -18.82 11.89 2.96
CA SER A 52 -17.39 11.98 2.58
C SER A 52 -16.46 11.48 3.67
N LEU A 53 -16.69 11.90 4.92
CA LEU A 53 -15.86 11.55 6.06
C LEU A 53 -16.04 10.07 6.44
N THR A 54 -17.28 9.56 6.39
CA THR A 54 -17.54 8.14 6.59
C THR A 54 -16.90 7.25 5.51
N LEU A 55 -17.01 7.66 4.24
CA LEU A 55 -16.42 6.94 3.09
C LEU A 55 -14.89 7.06 3.01
N THR A 56 -14.26 7.84 3.89
CA THR A 56 -12.81 7.97 3.96
C THR A 56 -12.26 7.32 5.22
N CYS A 57 -12.80 7.66 6.39
CA CYS A 57 -12.35 7.13 7.68
C CYS A 57 -12.43 5.59 7.76
N SER A 58 -13.54 4.98 7.32
CA SER A 58 -13.69 3.52 7.42
C SER A 58 -12.73 2.76 6.50
N PRO A 59 -12.67 3.06 5.17
CA PRO A 59 -11.71 2.40 4.28
C PRO A 59 -10.25 2.62 4.69
N ILE A 60 -9.92 3.81 5.16
CA ILE A 60 -8.58 4.12 5.69
C ILE A 60 -8.26 3.27 6.92
N THR A 61 -9.20 3.17 7.87
CA THR A 61 -9.01 2.36 9.09
C THR A 61 -8.74 0.91 8.71
N TRP A 62 -9.58 0.34 7.83
CA TRP A 62 -9.37 -1.02 7.30
C TRP A 62 -8.02 -1.16 6.61
N PHE A 63 -7.62 -0.19 5.79
CA PHE A 63 -6.35 -0.23 5.09
C PHE A 63 -5.14 -0.28 6.03
N LEU A 64 -5.16 0.51 7.11
CA LEU A 64 -4.09 0.51 8.11
C LEU A 64 -4.06 -0.81 8.91
N ASP A 65 -5.23 -1.29 9.34
CA ASP A 65 -5.36 -2.57 10.04
C ASP A 65 -4.87 -3.73 9.17
N HIS A 66 -5.29 -3.74 7.89
CA HIS A 66 -4.89 -4.75 6.92
C HIS A 66 -3.39 -4.73 6.66
N LYS A 67 -2.78 -3.55 6.51
CA LYS A 67 -1.34 -3.42 6.37
C LYS A 67 -0.60 -3.97 7.59
N SER A 68 -1.04 -3.62 8.79
CA SER A 68 -0.45 -4.13 10.04
C SER A 68 -0.57 -5.65 10.15
N LEU A 69 -1.73 -6.20 9.79
CA LEU A 69 -1.96 -7.64 9.79
C LEU A 69 -1.05 -8.36 8.78
N VAL A 70 -0.98 -7.87 7.55
CA VAL A 70 -0.09 -8.42 6.51
C VAL A 70 1.35 -8.51 7.02
N ASN A 71 1.90 -7.41 7.56
CA ASN A 71 3.27 -7.39 8.04
C ASN A 71 3.49 -8.42 9.16
N SER A 72 2.63 -8.40 10.19
CA SER A 72 2.77 -9.31 11.33
C SER A 72 2.60 -10.80 10.99
N GLU A 73 1.68 -11.15 10.08
CA GLU A 73 1.51 -12.53 9.65
C GLU A 73 2.66 -12.99 8.76
N LEU A 74 3.15 -12.12 7.88
CA LEU A 74 4.25 -12.43 7.00
C LEU A 74 5.53 -12.70 7.80
N ASP A 75 5.84 -11.85 8.80
CA ASP A 75 6.96 -12.06 9.73
C ASP A 75 6.82 -13.42 10.46
N SER A 76 5.63 -13.70 11.01
CA SER A 76 5.36 -14.93 11.75
C SER A 76 5.48 -16.20 10.89
N GLU A 77 4.98 -16.16 9.65
CA GLU A 77 5.05 -17.29 8.72
C GLU A 77 6.48 -17.53 8.21
N ILE A 78 7.26 -16.48 7.98
CA ILE A 78 8.70 -16.58 7.65
C ILE A 78 9.45 -17.26 8.80
N GLU A 79 9.28 -16.80 10.03
CA GLU A 79 9.93 -17.38 11.21
C GLU A 79 9.53 -18.84 11.43
N LYS A 80 8.26 -19.17 11.19
CA LYS A 80 7.75 -20.54 11.30
C LYS A 80 8.40 -21.45 10.25
N LEU A 81 8.38 -21.07 8.97
CA LEU A 81 8.97 -21.85 7.89
C LEU A 81 10.47 -22.01 8.06
N ALA A 82 11.18 -20.95 8.47
CA ALA A 82 12.62 -21.00 8.74
C ALA A 82 12.96 -22.02 9.86
N ARG A 83 12.18 -22.04 10.94
CA ARG A 83 12.33 -23.04 12.02
C ARG A 83 12.04 -24.46 11.57
N GLU A 84 10.99 -24.65 10.76
CA GLU A 84 10.65 -25.98 10.23
C GLU A 84 11.73 -26.53 9.31
N ILE A 85 12.31 -25.70 8.43
CA ILE A 85 13.40 -26.06 7.53
C ILE A 85 14.67 -26.40 8.33
N ALA A 86 15.02 -25.59 9.33
CA ALA A 86 16.18 -25.88 10.18
C ALA A 86 16.03 -27.21 10.92
N LYS A 87 14.81 -27.53 11.38
CA LYS A 87 14.52 -28.82 12.03
C LYS A 87 14.64 -30.00 11.06
N SER A 88 14.07 -29.91 9.86
CA SER A 88 14.12 -31.00 8.89
C SER A 88 15.56 -31.33 8.47
N GLU A 89 16.41 -30.32 8.31
CA GLU A 89 17.83 -30.49 7.98
C GLU A 89 18.59 -31.31 9.04
N THR A 90 18.24 -31.17 10.33
CA THR A 90 18.85 -31.97 11.42
C THR A 90 18.32 -33.40 11.53
N GLU A 91 17.14 -33.68 10.98
CA GLU A 91 16.47 -34.99 11.03
C GLU A 91 16.69 -35.83 9.76
N THR A 92 17.33 -35.25 8.74
CA THR A 92 17.68 -35.90 7.47
C THR A 92 18.48 -37.19 7.70
N GLY A 93 17.89 -38.34 7.37
CA GLY A 93 18.56 -39.66 7.43
C GLY A 93 17.85 -40.73 8.27
N LYS A 94 16.65 -40.46 8.83
CA LYS A 94 15.90 -41.43 9.66
C LYS A 94 14.64 -42.03 9.02
N SER A 95 14.14 -41.48 7.90
CA SER A 95 12.86 -41.91 7.31
C SER A 95 13.03 -42.89 6.15
N VAL A 96 12.04 -43.78 5.99
CA VAL A 96 11.96 -44.76 4.90
C VAL A 96 11.54 -44.10 3.58
N ASP A 97 10.84 -42.96 3.65
CA ASP A 97 10.30 -42.23 2.49
C ASP A 97 10.95 -40.84 2.36
N TRP A 98 12.26 -40.87 2.10
CA TRP A 98 13.09 -39.66 2.00
C TRP A 98 12.70 -38.75 0.81
N ILE A 99 12.06 -39.31 -0.22
CA ILE A 99 11.70 -38.57 -1.45
C ILE A 99 10.57 -37.59 -1.16
N THR A 100 9.52 -38.02 -0.45
CA THR A 100 8.37 -37.14 -0.15
C THR A 100 8.76 -36.03 0.83
N GLU A 101 9.62 -36.31 1.80
CA GLU A 101 10.17 -35.31 2.72
C GLU A 101 11.00 -34.25 1.99
N GLN A 102 11.87 -34.68 1.05
CA GLN A 102 12.64 -33.75 0.22
C GLN A 102 11.74 -32.84 -0.64
N PHE A 103 10.70 -33.39 -1.27
CA PHE A 103 9.74 -32.57 -2.02
C PHE A 103 9.02 -31.56 -1.12
N ALA A 104 8.61 -31.97 0.08
CA ALA A 104 7.97 -31.07 1.05
C ALA A 104 8.90 -29.94 1.49
N ASP A 105 10.18 -30.24 1.74
CA ASP A 105 11.19 -29.25 2.12
C ASP A 105 11.50 -28.28 0.98
N ILE A 106 11.58 -28.76 -0.26
CA ILE A 106 11.72 -27.90 -1.44
C ILE A 106 10.53 -26.93 -1.53
N GLN A 107 9.29 -27.40 -1.29
CA GLN A 107 8.10 -26.54 -1.31
C GLN A 107 8.12 -25.49 -0.19
N LYS A 108 8.54 -25.87 1.02
CA LYS A 108 8.72 -24.93 2.13
C LYS A 108 9.78 -23.88 1.83
N LYS A 109 10.94 -24.30 1.29
CA LYS A 109 12.02 -23.39 0.88
C LYS A 109 11.55 -22.42 -0.21
N LYS A 110 10.85 -22.90 -1.23
CA LYS A 110 10.22 -22.04 -2.26
C LYS A 110 9.27 -21.01 -1.65
N SER A 111 8.39 -21.46 -0.75
CA SER A 111 7.44 -20.57 -0.08
C SER A 111 8.15 -19.53 0.79
N LEU A 112 9.21 -19.92 1.52
CA LEU A 112 10.02 -19.02 2.34
C LEU A 112 10.70 -17.93 1.49
N VAL A 113 11.27 -18.31 0.34
CA VAL A 113 11.89 -17.36 -0.60
C VAL A 113 10.86 -16.37 -1.11
N GLU A 114 9.67 -16.83 -1.50
CA GLU A 114 8.60 -15.96 -1.99
C GLU A 114 8.10 -14.99 -0.89
N LEU A 115 7.88 -15.47 0.33
CA LEU A 115 7.48 -14.59 1.44
C LEU A 115 8.54 -13.55 1.76
N LYS A 116 9.82 -13.94 1.80
CA LYS A 116 10.95 -13.01 1.99
C LYS A 116 11.02 -11.96 0.88
N ARG A 117 10.76 -12.35 -0.38
CA ARG A 117 10.68 -11.42 -1.51
C ARG A 117 9.58 -10.38 -1.31
N ILE A 118 8.40 -10.81 -0.86
CA ILE A 118 7.29 -9.91 -0.55
C ILE A 118 7.65 -8.97 0.61
N GLN A 119 8.28 -9.49 1.67
CA GLN A 119 8.75 -8.70 2.82
C GLN A 119 9.73 -7.60 2.38
N ALA A 120 10.74 -7.97 1.59
CA ALA A 120 11.77 -7.07 1.12
C ALA A 120 11.16 -5.92 0.30
N ALA A 121 10.25 -6.23 -0.61
CA ALA A 121 9.58 -5.20 -1.41
C ALA A 121 8.65 -4.28 -0.60
N LEU A 122 8.02 -4.79 0.46
CA LEU A 122 7.25 -3.96 1.40
C LEU A 122 8.15 -2.99 2.16
N ASN A 123 9.28 -3.49 2.67
CA ASN A 123 10.27 -2.69 3.40
C ASN A 123 10.90 -1.61 2.49
N GLU A 124 11.35 -1.99 1.29
CA GLU A 124 11.91 -1.06 0.30
C GLU A 124 10.93 0.07 -0.03
N HIS A 125 9.65 -0.26 -0.23
CA HIS A 125 8.62 0.74 -0.48
C HIS A 125 8.39 1.66 0.72
N GLU A 126 8.46 1.16 1.96
CA GLU A 126 8.37 1.98 3.16
C GLU A 126 9.58 2.91 3.33
N GLU A 127 10.79 2.41 3.06
CA GLU A 127 12.04 3.18 3.08
C GLU A 127 12.00 4.31 2.05
N LYS A 128 11.64 4.00 0.80
CA LYS A 128 11.48 5.00 -0.26
C LYS A 128 10.46 6.08 0.11
N ILE A 129 9.38 5.72 0.80
CA ILE A 129 8.41 6.69 1.31
C ILE A 129 9.03 7.57 2.40
N LYS A 130 9.84 7.00 3.29
CA LYS A 130 10.50 7.72 4.37
C LYS A 130 11.52 8.72 3.83
N GLU A 131 12.35 8.31 2.89
CA GLU A 131 13.32 9.17 2.19
C GLU A 131 12.64 10.35 1.49
N LEU A 132 11.54 10.10 0.76
CA LEU A 132 10.76 11.16 0.13
C LEU A 132 10.20 12.17 1.14
N LYS A 133 9.74 11.71 2.31
CA LYS A 133 9.27 12.59 3.39
C LYS A 133 10.40 13.42 3.99
N GLU A 134 11.56 12.84 4.20
CA GLU A 134 12.74 13.53 4.73
C GLU A 134 13.27 14.58 3.76
N SER A 135 13.41 14.23 2.48
CA SER A 135 13.78 15.16 1.41
C SER A 135 12.85 16.38 1.35
N TYR A 136 11.53 16.16 1.41
CA TYR A 136 10.54 17.23 1.43
C TYR A 136 10.70 18.17 2.63
N ASN A 137 10.95 17.62 3.83
CA ASN A 137 11.16 18.43 5.03
C ASN A 137 12.46 19.26 4.94
N ASN A 138 13.51 18.70 4.34
CA ASN A 138 14.80 19.37 4.14
C ASN A 138 14.72 20.50 3.09
N LEU A 139 13.85 20.38 2.09
CA LEU A 139 13.59 21.40 1.07
C LEU A 139 12.83 22.64 1.61
N GLY A 140 12.60 22.75 2.92
CA GLY A 140 12.12 23.97 3.55
C GLY A 140 10.69 24.37 3.17
N GLY A 141 9.85 23.40 2.78
CA GLY A 141 8.41 23.56 2.57
C GLY A 141 8.03 24.81 1.76
N VAL A 142 8.14 24.75 0.44
CA VAL A 142 7.83 25.89 -0.45
C VAL A 142 6.44 26.48 -0.12
N PRO A 143 6.35 27.74 0.38
CA PRO A 143 5.08 28.38 0.69
C PRO A 143 4.35 28.72 -0.61
N GLY A 144 3.45 27.83 -1.06
CA GLY A 144 2.67 28.03 -2.29
C GLY A 144 2.05 26.76 -2.86
N LEU A 145 2.65 25.59 -2.59
CA LEU A 145 2.14 24.28 -3.03
C LEU A 145 1.09 23.66 -2.10
N GLN A 146 0.64 24.37 -1.07
CA GLN A 146 -0.33 23.84 -0.10
C GLN A 146 -1.77 23.74 -0.63
N ALA A 147 -2.09 24.42 -1.73
CA ALA A 147 -3.47 24.53 -2.25
C ALA A 147 -3.88 23.41 -3.23
N THR A 148 -2.92 22.69 -3.80
CA THR A 148 -3.17 21.57 -4.71
C THR A 148 -2.34 20.41 -4.22
N GLY A 149 -2.96 19.33 -3.75
CA GLY A 149 -2.31 18.11 -3.25
C GLY A 149 -1.55 17.36 -4.35
N ILE A 150 -0.53 18.01 -4.90
CA ILE A 150 0.38 17.58 -5.95
C ILE A 150 1.73 17.44 -5.26
N SER A 151 2.03 16.24 -4.81
CA SER A 151 3.43 15.82 -4.72
C SER A 151 3.81 15.40 -6.15
N PHE A 152 4.55 16.23 -6.88
CA PHE A 152 5.20 15.78 -8.10
C PHE A 152 6.55 16.46 -8.28
N GLN A 153 7.60 15.66 -8.11
CA GLN A 153 8.73 15.49 -9.01
C GLN A 153 9.47 14.24 -8.48
N ILE A 154 9.18 13.08 -9.09
CA ILE A 154 10.21 12.05 -9.23
C ILE A 154 10.66 12.26 -10.66
N GLU A 155 11.81 12.92 -10.83
CA GLU A 155 12.66 12.54 -11.94
C GLU A 155 12.96 11.06 -11.72
N GLU A 156 12.61 10.22 -12.68
CA GLU A 156 13.18 8.88 -12.76
C GLU A 156 14.68 9.05 -13.02
N GLU A 157 15.45 9.33 -11.97
CA GLU A 157 16.82 8.83 -11.90
C GLU A 157 16.71 7.35 -11.60
N LEU A 158 16.93 6.56 -12.65
CA LEU A 158 17.22 5.14 -12.61
C LEU A 158 18.57 4.95 -11.91
N ASP A 159 18.60 5.09 -10.59
CA ASP A 159 19.75 4.68 -9.79
C ASP A 159 19.62 3.19 -9.44
N GLU A 160 20.17 2.42 -10.35
CA GLU A 160 20.90 1.16 -10.19
C GLU A 160 21.22 0.80 -8.71
N PHE A 161 20.49 -0.18 -8.15
CA PHE A 161 20.89 -0.84 -6.90
C PHE A 161 21.19 -2.32 -7.19
N ASP A 162 22.49 -2.59 -7.26
CA ASP A 162 23.12 -3.89 -7.44
C ASP A 162 22.93 -4.75 -6.17
N VAL A 163 22.01 -5.72 -6.24
CA VAL A 163 21.91 -6.79 -5.23
C VAL A 163 22.74 -7.96 -5.74
N LEU A 164 24.03 -7.93 -5.39
CA LEU A 164 24.99 -9.03 -5.30
C LEU A 164 24.49 -10.38 -5.84
N ASN A 165 24.75 -10.58 -7.13
CA ASN A 165 24.94 -11.88 -7.74
C ASN A 165 26.21 -12.53 -7.16
N ASP A 166 26.05 -13.39 -6.15
CA ASP A 166 27.03 -14.44 -5.88
C ASP A 166 26.50 -15.75 -6.47
N PHE A 167 26.66 -15.94 -7.79
CA PHE A 167 26.85 -17.24 -8.44
C PHE A 167 27.30 -17.03 -9.91
N GLU A 168 28.63 -17.01 -10.05
CA GLU A 168 29.47 -17.25 -11.25
C GLU A 168 29.49 -16.27 -12.44
N GLU A 169 30.70 -15.73 -12.67
CA GLU A 169 31.17 -15.00 -13.86
C GLU A 169 30.99 -15.81 -15.15
N ASP A 170 30.31 -15.26 -16.16
CA ASP A 170 30.99 -14.74 -17.36
C ASP A 170 30.00 -14.19 -18.42
N SER A 171 30.35 -13.01 -18.95
CA SER A 171 30.02 -12.47 -20.28
C SER A 171 28.66 -11.81 -20.57
N ALA A 172 28.75 -10.48 -20.69
CA ALA A 172 28.10 -9.61 -21.70
C ALA A 172 26.61 -9.23 -21.54
N SER A 173 26.40 -8.08 -20.89
CA SER A 173 25.42 -7.03 -21.20
C SER A 173 24.14 -7.43 -21.95
N LYS A 174 23.12 -7.80 -21.19
CA LYS A 174 21.72 -7.51 -21.51
C LYS A 174 21.04 -7.07 -20.22
N THR A 175 20.74 -5.78 -20.14
CA THR A 175 19.80 -5.25 -19.15
C THR A 175 18.42 -5.76 -19.54
N GLU A 176 18.06 -6.95 -19.06
CA GLU A 176 16.69 -7.43 -19.17
C GLU A 176 15.83 -6.56 -18.24
N GLU A 177 14.88 -5.83 -18.83
CA GLU A 177 13.83 -5.13 -18.10
C GLU A 177 13.18 -6.14 -17.14
N ILE A 178 13.37 -5.95 -15.83
CA ILE A 178 12.72 -6.78 -14.82
C ILE A 178 11.21 -6.51 -14.96
N ASP A 179 10.50 -7.49 -15.50
CA ASP A 179 9.07 -7.48 -15.75
C ASP A 179 8.28 -6.94 -14.53
N ASP A 180 7.50 -5.88 -14.73
CA ASP A 180 6.65 -5.27 -13.69
C ASP A 180 5.64 -6.28 -13.10
N GLU A 181 5.37 -7.38 -13.81
CA GLU A 181 4.56 -8.50 -13.34
C GLU A 181 5.16 -9.24 -12.12
N MET A 182 6.47 -9.13 -11.90
CA MET A 182 7.21 -9.82 -10.85
C MET A 182 7.24 -9.05 -9.51
N LYS A 183 6.74 -7.81 -9.45
CA LYS A 183 6.68 -7.02 -8.21
C LYS A 183 5.44 -7.38 -7.38
N PRO A 184 5.58 -7.52 -6.06
CA PRO A 184 4.43 -7.85 -5.21
C PRO A 184 3.43 -6.68 -5.17
N LYS A 185 2.22 -6.94 -5.68
CA LYS A 185 1.11 -5.97 -5.67
C LYS A 185 0.71 -5.63 -4.22
N MET A 186 0.66 -4.34 -3.90
CA MET A 186 0.21 -3.79 -2.61
C MET A 186 -1.22 -3.26 -2.70
N VAL A 187 -1.95 -3.25 -1.57
CA VAL A 187 -3.28 -2.62 -1.50
C VAL A 187 -3.16 -1.12 -1.80
N LYS A 188 -4.09 -0.58 -2.57
CA LYS A 188 -4.27 0.87 -2.78
C LYS A 188 -5.74 1.23 -2.67
N LEU A 189 -6.05 2.34 -2.01
CA LEU A 189 -7.39 2.90 -1.96
C LEU A 189 -7.56 3.91 -3.09
N PHE A 190 -8.56 3.69 -3.95
CA PHE A 190 -8.93 4.62 -5.01
C PHE A 190 -10.24 5.31 -4.63
N PHE A 191 -10.19 6.63 -4.50
CA PHE A 191 -11.38 7.45 -4.25
C PHE A 191 -11.76 8.20 -5.52
N ALA A 192 -12.96 7.96 -6.02
CA ALA A 192 -13.50 8.62 -7.19
C ALA A 192 -14.67 9.52 -6.80
N SER A 193 -14.75 10.70 -7.40
CA SER A 193 -15.83 11.65 -7.18
C SER A 193 -16.19 12.38 -8.47
N ARG A 194 -17.38 13.00 -8.51
CA ARG A 194 -17.89 13.64 -9.71
C ARG A 194 -17.19 14.97 -10.01
N THR A 195 -16.76 15.69 -8.98
CA THR A 195 -16.10 17.00 -9.12
C THR A 195 -14.76 17.07 -8.39
N HIS A 196 -13.83 17.87 -8.92
CA HIS A 196 -12.55 18.14 -8.24
C HIS A 196 -12.73 18.84 -6.88
N SER A 197 -13.78 19.66 -6.73
CA SER A 197 -14.09 20.30 -5.43
C SER A 197 -14.41 19.29 -4.33
N GLN A 198 -15.13 18.21 -4.66
CA GLN A 198 -15.41 17.11 -3.73
C GLN A 198 -14.13 16.37 -3.33
N LEU A 199 -13.24 16.12 -4.30
CA LEU A 199 -11.94 15.49 -4.03
C LEU A 199 -11.07 16.37 -3.11
N SER A 200 -10.99 17.67 -3.38
CA SER A 200 -10.24 18.61 -2.54
C SER A 200 -10.78 18.66 -1.11
N GLN A 201 -12.10 18.60 -0.93
CA GLN A 201 -12.71 18.52 0.40
C GLN A 201 -12.28 17.24 1.14
N VAL A 202 -12.38 16.08 0.48
CA VAL A 202 -11.95 14.79 1.04
C VAL A 202 -10.48 14.80 1.43
N ILE A 203 -9.61 15.33 0.58
CA ILE A 203 -8.17 15.42 0.86
C ILE A 203 -7.92 16.28 2.10
N ASN A 204 -8.62 17.40 2.23
CA ASN A 204 -8.51 18.27 3.41
C ASN A 204 -9.03 17.59 4.68
N GLU A 205 -10.10 16.80 4.59
CA GLU A 205 -10.62 15.99 5.69
C GLU A 205 -9.60 14.93 6.13
N ILE A 206 -8.97 14.22 5.18
CA ILE A 206 -7.91 13.24 5.45
C ILE A 206 -6.71 13.92 6.13
N LYS A 207 -6.24 15.07 5.61
CA LYS A 207 -5.12 15.81 6.20
C LYS A 207 -5.38 16.30 7.63
N LYS A 208 -6.63 16.68 7.95
CA LYS A 208 -7.03 17.11 9.29
C LYS A 208 -7.27 15.95 10.24
N SER A 209 -7.54 14.77 9.71
CA SER A 209 -7.73 13.56 10.51
C SER A 209 -6.39 13.04 11.06
N PRO A 210 -6.42 12.19 12.10
CA PRO A 210 -5.21 11.54 12.62
C PRO A 210 -4.44 10.74 11.55
N PHE A 211 -5.14 10.28 10.49
CA PHE A 211 -4.57 9.52 9.39
C PHE A 211 -3.60 10.29 8.50
N GLY A 212 -3.56 11.62 8.58
CA GLY A 212 -2.72 12.46 7.72
C GLY A 212 -1.22 12.18 7.83
N LYS A 213 -0.76 11.56 8.92
CA LYS A 213 0.65 11.19 9.14
C LYS A 213 0.99 9.81 8.55
N ASP A 214 0.02 8.90 8.61
CA ASP A 214 0.22 7.47 8.34
C ASP A 214 -0.02 7.12 6.87
N ILE A 215 -0.66 8.02 6.12
CA ILE A 215 -1.11 7.75 4.75
C ILE A 215 -0.57 8.77 3.77
N ARG A 216 -0.06 8.26 2.64
CA ARG A 216 0.25 9.07 1.47
C ARG A 216 -0.99 9.15 0.58
N CYS A 217 -1.40 10.37 0.26
CA CYS A 217 -2.51 10.65 -0.64
C CYS A 217 -2.00 11.40 -1.87
N THR A 218 -2.39 10.98 -3.07
CA THR A 218 -2.05 11.62 -4.33
C THR A 218 -3.33 11.93 -5.09
N THR A 219 -3.46 13.15 -5.59
CA THR A 219 -4.61 13.57 -6.39
C THR A 219 -4.30 13.38 -7.87
N LEU A 220 -5.22 12.75 -8.60
CA LEU A 220 -5.18 12.72 -10.06
C LEU A 220 -6.17 13.75 -10.60
N ALA A 221 -5.72 14.55 -11.55
CA ALA A 221 -6.53 15.58 -12.19
C ALA A 221 -6.09 15.82 -13.64
N SER A 222 -6.90 16.57 -14.37
CA SER A 222 -6.62 16.90 -15.77
C SER A 222 -5.33 17.73 -15.89
N ARG A 223 -4.73 17.74 -17.10
CA ARG A 223 -3.58 18.60 -17.40
C ARG A 223 -3.88 20.08 -17.12
N GLN A 224 -5.12 20.53 -17.30
CA GLN A 224 -5.53 21.90 -17.02
C GLN A 224 -5.33 22.27 -15.55
N ASN A 225 -5.41 21.29 -14.64
CA ASN A 225 -5.28 21.50 -13.19
C ASN A 225 -3.87 21.24 -12.65
N LEU A 226 -3.07 20.40 -13.32
CA LEU A 226 -1.75 19.96 -12.82
C LEU A 226 -0.57 20.49 -13.64
N CYS A 227 -0.78 21.17 -14.76
CA CYS A 227 0.31 21.64 -15.61
C CYS A 227 1.07 22.79 -14.94
N ILE A 228 2.37 22.59 -14.71
CA ILE A 228 3.28 23.60 -14.15
C ILE A 228 3.95 24.48 -15.23
N ASN A 229 3.91 24.06 -16.50
CA ASN A 229 4.55 24.80 -17.58
C ASN A 229 3.76 26.09 -17.86
N PRO A 230 4.33 27.28 -17.60
CA PRO A 230 3.60 28.54 -17.73
C PRO A 230 3.15 28.83 -19.16
N ASN A 231 3.84 28.28 -20.18
CA ASN A 231 3.46 28.47 -21.58
C ASN A 231 2.21 27.67 -21.97
N VAL A 232 1.89 26.62 -21.22
CA VAL A 232 0.77 25.71 -21.50
C VAL A 232 -0.40 25.97 -20.56
N SER A 233 -0.13 26.32 -19.30
CA SER A 233 -1.17 26.53 -18.27
C SER A 233 -2.06 27.75 -18.56
N VAL A 234 -1.54 28.78 -19.24
CA VAL A 234 -2.29 29.99 -19.63
C VAL A 234 -3.16 29.80 -20.88
N HIS A 235 -2.84 28.83 -21.73
CA HIS A 235 -3.64 28.50 -22.91
C HIS A 235 -4.65 27.42 -22.53
N GLY A 236 -5.65 27.78 -21.72
CA GLY A 236 -6.86 26.99 -21.60
C GLY A 236 -7.46 26.86 -22.99
N TRP A 237 -7.23 25.72 -23.65
CA TRP A 237 -7.61 25.40 -25.03
C TRP A 237 -8.77 26.27 -25.53
N THR A 238 -8.44 27.36 -26.21
CA THR A 238 -9.41 28.14 -26.97
C THR A 238 -9.95 27.19 -28.03
N LYS A 239 -11.21 26.76 -27.84
CA LYS A 239 -12.00 26.14 -28.90
C LYS A 239 -12.24 27.13 -30.02
#